data_AF-A0A1Q7C9B4-F1
#
_entry.id   AF-A0A1Q7C9B4-F1
#
_cell.length_a   1.000
_cell.length_b   1.000
_cell.length_c   1.000
_cell.angle_alpha   90.00
_cell.angle_beta   90.00
_cell.angle_gamma   90.00
#
_symmetry.space_group_name_H-M   'P 1'
#
loop_
_entity.id
_entity.type
_entity.pdbx_description
1 polymer ?
#
loop_
_entity_poly.entity_id
_entity_poly.type
_entity_poly.pdbx_seq_one_letter_code
_entity_poly.pdbx_strand_id
1 'polypeptide(L)'
;MAKRTASAKKQARAGARRATRNRGTRSEVKTLIVKARRSLGETSGDESERAATMVEALRALDRAAAKGVLHPNNSARRKSRLARQLAKLAVAGPAPAKAKKGGAAARPTPAPAAKKR
;
A
#
# COMPACT_ATOMS: atom_id res chain seq x y z
N MET A 1 -12.44 23.42 -18.54
CA MET A 1 -12.06 24.86 -18.56
C MET A 1 -10.58 24.99 -18.84
N ALA A 2 -10.21 25.65 -19.94
CA ALA A 2 -8.82 25.86 -20.31
C ALA A 2 -8.10 26.73 -19.28
N LYS A 3 -6.91 26.31 -18.83
CA LYS A 3 -6.14 27.06 -17.82
C LYS A 3 -5.65 28.38 -18.44
N ARG A 4 -6.01 29.50 -17.83
CA ARG A 4 -5.82 30.87 -18.37
C ARG A 4 -4.35 31.35 -18.29
N THR A 5 -3.62 30.99 -17.23
CA THR A 5 -2.22 31.44 -17.01
C THR A 5 -1.18 30.49 -17.58
N ALA A 6 -0.03 31.02 -18.03
CA ALA A 6 1.05 30.24 -18.64
C ALA A 6 1.63 29.16 -17.69
N SER A 7 1.77 29.49 -16.40
CA SER A 7 2.20 28.55 -15.35
C SER A 7 1.21 27.39 -15.20
N ALA A 8 -0.10 27.68 -15.22
CA ALA A 8 -1.13 26.67 -15.09
C ALA A 8 -1.18 25.71 -16.30
N LYS A 9 -0.99 26.22 -17.52
CA LYS A 9 -0.84 25.39 -18.74
C LYS A 9 0.39 24.47 -18.66
N LYS A 10 1.53 24.96 -18.16
CA LYS A 10 2.73 24.15 -17.90
C LYS A 10 2.45 23.01 -16.91
N GLN A 11 1.79 23.32 -15.79
CA GLN A 11 1.44 22.32 -14.79
C GLN A 11 0.46 21.26 -15.30
N ALA A 12 -0.50 21.62 -16.17
CA ALA A 12 -1.38 20.64 -16.81
C ALA A 12 -0.60 19.63 -17.66
N ARG A 13 0.34 20.09 -18.49
CA ARG A 13 1.19 19.23 -19.32
C ARG A 13 2.06 18.30 -18.45
N ALA A 14 2.65 18.83 -17.39
CA ALA A 14 3.44 18.04 -16.44
C ALA A 14 2.58 16.99 -15.70
N GLY A 15 1.38 17.38 -15.26
CA GLY A 15 0.42 16.51 -14.60
C GLY A 15 -0.01 15.33 -15.47
N ALA A 16 -0.35 15.59 -16.73
CA ALA A 16 -0.70 14.53 -17.70
C ALA A 16 0.43 13.51 -17.86
N ARG A 17 1.67 13.97 -18.05
CA ARG A 17 2.86 13.10 -18.17
C ARG A 17 3.19 12.30 -16.91
N ARG A 18 2.86 12.82 -15.72
CA ARG A 18 3.00 12.09 -14.45
C ARG A 18 1.86 11.08 -14.28
N ALA A 19 0.64 11.43 -14.69
CA ALA A 19 -0.52 10.58 -14.58
C ALA A 19 -0.39 9.30 -15.42
N THR A 20 0.11 9.40 -16.65
CA THR A 20 0.33 8.23 -17.53
C THR A 20 1.33 7.24 -16.91
N ARG A 21 2.49 7.72 -16.44
CA ARG A 21 3.50 6.89 -15.76
C ARG A 21 2.96 6.27 -14.47
N ASN A 22 2.30 7.07 -13.64
CA ASN A 22 1.73 6.61 -12.37
C ASN A 22 0.60 5.60 -12.59
N ARG A 23 -0.15 5.68 -13.69
CA ARG A 23 -1.19 4.72 -14.03
C ARG A 23 -0.60 3.33 -14.20
N GLY A 24 0.46 3.17 -15.00
CA GLY A 24 1.15 1.90 -15.21
C GLY A 24 1.66 1.28 -13.92
N THR A 25 2.45 2.04 -13.14
CA THR A 25 2.97 1.56 -11.85
C THR A 25 1.85 1.20 -10.86
N ARG A 26 0.74 1.95 -10.84
CA ARG A 26 -0.40 1.63 -9.97
C ARG A 26 -1.14 0.37 -10.41
N SER A 27 -1.31 0.15 -11.71
CA SER A 27 -1.94 -1.07 -12.23
C SER A 27 -1.08 -2.28 -11.94
N GLU A 28 0.23 -2.23 -12.20
CA GLU A 28 1.17 -3.31 -11.92
C GLU A 28 1.12 -3.73 -10.44
N VAL A 29 1.26 -2.77 -9.53
CA VAL A 29 1.18 -3.03 -8.08
C VAL A 29 -0.18 -3.62 -7.69
N LYS A 30 -1.28 -3.14 -8.28
CA LYS A 30 -2.62 -3.68 -8.01
C LYS A 30 -2.71 -5.14 -8.46
N THR A 31 -2.23 -5.46 -9.65
CA THR A 31 -2.24 -6.82 -10.21
C THR A 31 -1.43 -7.77 -9.34
N LEU A 32 -0.22 -7.37 -8.93
CA LEU A 32 0.62 -8.19 -8.04
C LEU A 32 -0.03 -8.44 -6.68
N ILE A 33 -0.70 -7.44 -6.10
CA ILE A 33 -1.45 -7.62 -4.84
C ILE A 33 -2.62 -8.57 -5.04
N VAL A 34 -3.34 -8.49 -6.15
CA VAL A 34 -4.45 -9.41 -6.45
C VAL A 34 -3.92 -10.83 -6.63
N LYS A 35 -2.81 -11.01 -7.35
CA LYS A 35 -2.14 -12.31 -7.51
C LYS A 35 -1.75 -12.91 -6.16
N ALA A 36 -1.09 -12.13 -5.31
CA ALA A 36 -0.70 -12.57 -3.97
C ALA A 36 -1.92 -12.89 -3.06
N ARG A 37 -3.05 -12.19 -3.22
CA ARG A 37 -4.27 -12.51 -2.47
C ARG A 37 -4.94 -13.78 -2.97
N ARG A 38 -4.90 -14.02 -4.28
CA ARG A 38 -5.47 -15.21 -4.90
C ARG A 38 -4.68 -16.46 -4.49
N SER A 39 -3.34 -16.39 -4.53
CA SER A 39 -2.48 -17.51 -4.10
C SER A 39 -2.66 -17.89 -2.62
N LEU A 40 -3.04 -16.92 -1.77
CA LEU A 40 -3.41 -17.17 -0.37
C LEU A 40 -4.81 -17.78 -0.19
N GLY A 41 -5.72 -17.62 -1.15
CA GLY A 41 -7.07 -18.18 -1.10
C GLY A 41 -7.17 -19.59 -1.67
N GLU A 42 -6.23 -19.99 -2.53
CA GLU A 42 -6.18 -21.32 -3.13
C GLU A 42 -5.55 -22.31 -2.14
N THR A 43 -6.36 -23.18 -1.54
CA THR A 43 -5.97 -24.14 -0.48
C THR A 43 -4.91 -25.15 -0.92
N SER A 44 -4.83 -25.45 -2.21
CA SER A 44 -3.96 -26.48 -2.80
C SER A 44 -2.72 -25.94 -3.53
N GLY A 45 -2.42 -24.65 -3.43
CA GLY A 45 -1.27 -24.04 -4.11
C GLY A 45 0.07 -24.37 -3.44
N ASP A 46 1.10 -24.58 -4.26
CA ASP A 46 2.47 -24.81 -3.82
C ASP A 46 3.00 -23.64 -2.96
N GLU A 47 3.52 -23.97 -1.78
CA GLU A 47 4.01 -22.98 -0.80
C GLU A 47 5.13 -22.09 -1.37
N SER A 48 5.93 -22.64 -2.29
CA SER A 48 7.00 -21.94 -3.01
C SER A 48 6.46 -20.81 -3.90
N GLU A 49 5.38 -21.04 -4.64
CA GLU A 49 4.76 -20.03 -5.50
C GLU A 49 4.07 -18.93 -4.69
N ARG A 50 3.48 -19.28 -3.54
CA ARG A 50 2.92 -18.30 -2.59
C ARG A 50 4.00 -17.37 -2.06
N ALA A 51 5.13 -17.93 -1.62
CA ALA A 51 6.25 -17.14 -1.11
C ALA A 51 6.82 -16.21 -2.19
N ALA A 52 7.02 -16.71 -3.41
CA ALA A 52 7.55 -15.92 -4.53
C ALA A 52 6.62 -14.74 -4.89
N THR A 53 5.32 -14.99 -5.03
CA THR A 53 4.32 -13.96 -5.36
C THR A 53 4.19 -12.91 -4.25
N MET A 54 4.33 -13.31 -2.99
CA MET A 54 4.40 -12.41 -1.84
C MET A 54 5.61 -11.48 -1.91
N VAL A 55 6.80 -12.05 -2.11
CA VAL A 55 8.05 -11.27 -2.18
C VAL A 55 8.00 -10.26 -3.33
N GLU A 56 7.47 -10.68 -4.48
CA GLU A 56 7.27 -9.80 -5.64
C GLU A 56 6.31 -8.63 -5.31
N ALA A 57 5.16 -8.92 -4.69
CA ALA A 57 4.20 -7.89 -4.29
C ALA A 57 4.78 -6.91 -3.27
N LEU A 58 5.56 -7.38 -2.30
CA LEU A 58 6.24 -6.55 -1.31
C LEU A 58 7.29 -5.64 -1.96
N ARG A 59 8.13 -6.20 -2.83
CA ARG A 59 9.14 -5.43 -3.59
C ARG A 59 8.48 -4.34 -4.45
N ALA A 60 7.38 -4.65 -5.13
CA ALA A 60 6.66 -3.68 -5.95
C ALA A 60 6.04 -2.56 -5.12
N LEU A 61 5.47 -2.88 -3.94
CA LEU A 61 4.94 -1.89 -3.00
C LEU A 61 5.99 -0.90 -2.51
N ASP A 62 7.19 -1.38 -2.21
CA ASP A 62 8.29 -0.53 -1.74
C ASP A 62 8.86 0.34 -2.84
N ARG A 63 9.05 -0.21 -4.04
CA ARG A 63 9.49 0.57 -5.20
C ARG A 63 8.49 1.68 -5.54
N ALA A 64 7.18 1.40 -5.44
CA ALA A 64 6.15 2.40 -5.68
C ALA A 64 6.08 3.47 -4.57
N ALA A 65 6.42 3.12 -3.33
CA ALA A 65 6.54 4.07 -2.22
C ALA A 65 7.77 4.96 -2.37
N ALA A 66 8.93 4.38 -2.71
CA ALA A 66 10.17 5.12 -2.94
C ALA A 66 10.05 6.13 -4.09
N LYS A 67 9.32 5.76 -5.16
CA LYS A 67 9.01 6.66 -6.29
C LYS A 67 7.94 7.73 -5.97
N GLY A 68 7.37 7.73 -4.77
CA GLY A 68 6.30 8.65 -4.36
C GLY A 68 4.96 8.44 -5.08
N VAL A 69 4.79 7.31 -5.79
CA VAL A 69 3.54 6.99 -6.50
C VAL A 69 2.44 6.57 -5.52
N LEU A 70 2.85 5.89 -4.45
CA LEU A 70 2.05 5.53 -3.28
C LEU A 70 2.64 6.19 -2.03
N HIS A 71 1.76 6.69 -1.16
CA HIS A 71 2.19 7.20 0.15
C HIS A 71 2.81 6.06 0.99
N PRO A 72 3.86 6.31 1.80
CA PRO A 72 4.50 5.28 2.64
C PRO A 72 3.51 4.56 3.54
N ASN A 73 2.61 5.30 4.21
CA ASN A 73 1.53 4.71 5.01
C ASN A 73 0.57 3.82 4.19
N ASN A 74 0.35 4.09 2.91
CA ASN A 74 -0.48 3.22 2.06
C ASN A 74 0.25 1.91 1.76
N SER A 75 1.55 1.99 1.44
CA SER A 75 2.40 0.80 1.29
C SER A 75 2.43 -0.04 2.58
N ALA A 76 2.74 0.58 3.72
CA ALA A 76 2.77 -0.07 5.04
C ALA A 76 1.44 -0.75 5.40
N ARG A 77 0.30 -0.08 5.15
CA ARG A 77 -1.03 -0.67 5.36
C ARG A 77 -1.26 -1.91 4.49
N ARG A 78 -0.86 -1.86 3.22
CA ARG A 78 -1.03 -3.00 2.29
C ARG A 78 -0.14 -4.18 2.69
N LYS A 79 1.12 -3.92 3.05
CA LYS A 79 2.03 -4.94 3.60
C LYS A 79 1.47 -5.61 4.84
N SER A 80 1.03 -4.81 5.82
CA SER A 80 0.45 -5.33 7.07
C SER A 80 -0.78 -6.21 6.82
N ARG A 81 -1.64 -5.83 5.87
CA ARG A 81 -2.82 -6.64 5.51
C ARG A 81 -2.44 -7.99 4.90
N LEU A 82 -1.45 -8.01 4.00
CA LEU A 82 -0.94 -9.25 3.41
C LEU A 82 -0.32 -10.16 4.48
N ALA A 83 0.52 -9.62 5.36
CA ALA A 83 1.12 -10.37 6.46
C ALA A 83 0.07 -10.95 7.42
N ARG A 84 -0.97 -10.18 7.74
CA ARG A 84 -2.09 -10.66 8.57
C ARG A 84 -2.88 -11.79 7.92
N GLN A 85 -3.06 -11.76 6.61
CA GLN A 85 -3.76 -12.83 5.88
C GLN A 85 -2.94 -14.12 5.94
N LEU A 86 -1.63 -14.04 5.71
CA LEU A 86 -0.73 -15.19 5.82
C LEU A 86 -0.71 -15.75 7.25
N ALA A 87 -0.59 -14.88 8.26
CA ALA A 87 -0.64 -15.30 9.66
C ALA A 87 -1.96 -15.98 10.02
N LYS A 88 -3.10 -15.49 9.50
CA LYS A 88 -4.40 -16.13 9.74
C LYS A 88 -4.48 -17.54 9.17
N LEU A 89 -3.87 -17.79 8.01
CA LEU A 89 -3.82 -19.11 7.38
C LEU A 89 -2.85 -20.05 8.14
N ALA A 90 -1.74 -19.51 8.65
CA ALA A 90 -0.76 -20.27 9.42
C ALA A 90 -1.25 -20.62 10.86
N VAL A 91 -2.10 -19.79 11.47
CA VAL A 91 -2.61 -19.96 12.86
C VAL A 91 -3.69 -21.07 12.98
N ALA A 92 -3.88 -21.90 11.95
CA ALA A 92 -4.52 -23.21 12.10
C ALA A 92 -3.64 -24.22 12.89
N GLY A 93 -2.41 -23.85 13.27
CA GLY A 93 -1.58 -24.50 14.30
C GLY A 93 -1.31 -23.54 15.49
N PRO A 94 -0.92 -24.05 16.68
CA PRO A 94 -1.11 -23.37 17.96
C PRO A 94 -0.38 -22.03 18.04
N ALA A 95 -1.09 -21.03 18.57
CA ALA A 95 -0.71 -19.64 18.60
C ALA A 95 0.65 -19.38 19.28
N PRO A 96 1.55 -18.59 18.66
CA PRO A 96 2.62 -17.96 19.43
C PRO A 96 2.06 -16.77 20.21
N ALA A 97 2.34 -16.82 21.51
CA ALA A 97 1.95 -15.92 22.58
C ALA A 97 1.92 -14.42 22.21
N LYS A 98 0.96 -13.74 22.83
CA LYS A 98 0.83 -12.27 22.84
C LYS A 98 2.15 -11.61 23.27
N ALA A 99 2.88 -11.01 22.34
CA ALA A 99 3.89 -10.01 22.67
C ALA A 99 3.19 -8.68 23.00
N LYS A 100 2.87 -8.48 24.29
CA LYS A 100 2.62 -7.14 24.85
C LYS A 100 3.97 -6.45 25.10
N LYS A 101 4.27 -5.40 24.33
CA LYS A 101 4.48 -4.00 24.78
C LYS A 101 5.43 -3.23 23.85
N GLY A 102 4.90 -2.10 23.39
CA GLY A 102 5.62 -0.94 22.89
C GLY A 102 4.57 0.14 22.69
N GLY A 103 4.23 0.85 23.78
CA GLY A 103 3.14 1.83 23.79
C GLY A 103 3.38 2.93 22.77
N ALA A 104 2.50 3.04 21.78
CA ALA A 104 2.35 4.29 21.06
C ALA A 104 1.52 5.20 21.95
N ALA A 105 2.18 6.18 22.56
CA ALA A 105 1.55 7.29 23.27
C ALA A 105 0.32 7.77 22.47
N ALA A 106 -0.79 7.93 23.18
CA ALA A 106 -1.97 8.60 22.65
C ALA A 106 -1.52 9.90 21.99
N ARG A 107 -1.75 10.06 20.68
CA ARG A 107 -1.70 11.39 20.09
C ARG A 107 -2.79 12.19 20.80
N PRO A 108 -2.51 13.33 21.45
CA PRO A 108 -3.57 14.22 21.86
C PRO A 108 -4.36 14.57 20.59
N THR A 109 -5.68 14.43 20.66
CA THR A 109 -6.57 14.96 19.63
C THR A 109 -6.18 16.42 19.39
N PRO A 110 -5.89 16.85 18.15
CA PRO A 110 -5.74 18.28 17.92
C PRO A 110 -7.07 18.93 18.27
N ALA A 111 -7.03 19.89 19.19
CA ALA A 111 -8.19 20.69 19.59
C ALA A 111 -8.92 21.22 18.34
N PRO A 112 -10.26 21.35 18.36
CA PRO A 112 -10.98 21.89 17.22
C PRO A 112 -10.46 23.31 16.95
N ALA A 113 -9.84 23.51 15.79
CA ALA A 113 -9.39 24.82 15.35
C ALA A 113 -10.60 25.77 15.34
N ALA A 114 -10.62 26.70 16.28
CA ALA A 114 -11.62 27.75 16.34
C ALA A 114 -11.63 28.49 15.01
N LYS A 115 -12.78 28.48 14.35
CA LYS A 115 -13.07 29.25 13.15
C LYS A 115 -12.92 30.73 13.51
N LYS A 116 -11.76 31.33 13.18
CA LYS A 116 -11.66 32.78 13.13
C LYS A 116 -12.59 33.26 12.02
N ARG A 117 -13.45 34.21 12.39
CA ARG A 117 -14.45 34.88 11.56
C ARG A 117 -13.77 35.59 10.39
#